data_AF-A0A1B7V996-F1
#
_entry.id   AF-A0A1B7V996-F1
#
_cell.length_a   1.000
_cell.length_b   1.000
_cell.length_c   1.000
_cell.angle_alpha   90.00
_cell.angle_beta   90.00
_cell.angle_gamma   90.00
#
_symmetry.space_group_name_H-M   'P 1'
#
loop_
_entity.id
_entity.type
_entity.pdbx_description
1 polymer ?
#
loop_
_entity_poly.entity_id
_entity_poly.type
_entity_poly.pdbx_seq_one_letter_code
_entity_poly.pdbx_strand_id
1 'polypeptide(L)'
;MTEIETGNVTRYCKPSYLENGIVQSSAFEKRIERKEKYLSVYLLEFFQKETEIKNVIEVITFMTKKGFNLKPNGSFAVINIQQSKEYIFAEISLEISYQEENLPHCGIFHDADDLLVAELLAECVQNNYLIKEITDSTNE
;
A
#
# COMPACT_ATOMS: atom_id res chain seq x y z
N MET A 1 -17.84 2.76 8.77
CA MET A 1 -16.86 2.46 7.72
C MET A 1 -17.04 1.00 7.38
N THR A 2 -16.92 0.62 6.12
CA THR A 2 -17.08 -0.76 5.66
C THR A 2 -15.72 -1.45 5.73
N GLU A 3 -15.65 -2.62 6.37
CA GLU A 3 -14.44 -3.45 6.37
C GLU A 3 -14.28 -4.17 5.04
N ILE A 4 -13.03 -4.29 4.59
CA ILE A 4 -12.62 -4.97 3.37
C ILE A 4 -11.88 -6.24 3.79
N GLU A 5 -12.45 -7.40 3.48
CA GLU A 5 -11.91 -8.70 3.91
C GLU A 5 -10.93 -9.31 2.93
N THR A 6 -11.04 -8.98 1.64
CA THR A 6 -10.28 -9.64 0.57
C THR A 6 -9.89 -8.65 -0.51
N GLY A 7 -8.89 -9.05 -1.30
CA GLY A 7 -8.31 -8.24 -2.37
C GLY A 7 -6.88 -7.83 -2.07
N ASN A 8 -6.36 -6.95 -2.90
CA ASN A 8 -5.01 -6.44 -2.82
C ASN A 8 -5.07 -4.93 -2.66
N VAL A 9 -4.26 -4.41 -1.75
CA VAL A 9 -4.04 -2.98 -1.64
C VAL A 9 -2.66 -2.62 -2.13
N THR A 10 -2.53 -1.39 -2.60
CA THR A 10 -1.23 -0.82 -2.88
C THR A 10 -0.95 0.44 -2.09
N ARG A 11 0.33 0.65 -1.76
CA ARG A 11 0.81 1.86 -1.12
C ARG A 11 1.93 2.47 -1.94
N TYR A 12 1.86 3.79 -2.12
CA TYR A 12 2.97 4.55 -2.68
C TYR A 12 4.12 4.66 -1.66
N CYS A 13 5.30 4.18 -2.05
CA CYS A 13 6.53 4.27 -1.29
C CYS A 13 7.46 5.33 -1.92
N LYS A 14 7.84 6.33 -1.12
CA LYS A 14 8.80 7.37 -1.55
C LYS A 14 10.19 6.74 -1.72
N PRO A 15 11.06 7.32 -2.57
CA PRO A 15 12.43 6.83 -2.74
C PRO A 15 13.22 6.69 -1.43
N SER A 16 12.97 7.57 -0.46
CA SER A 16 13.62 7.52 0.86
C SER A 16 13.23 6.32 1.72
N TYR A 17 12.17 5.60 1.35
CA TYR A 17 11.71 4.37 2.01
C TYR A 17 12.06 3.13 1.20
N LEU A 18 12.95 3.28 0.22
CA LEU A 18 13.45 2.17 -0.59
C LEU A 18 14.95 2.02 -0.37
N GLU A 19 15.41 0.79 -0.22
CA GLU A 19 16.82 0.44 -0.21
C GLU A 19 17.09 -0.51 -1.37
N ASN A 20 17.91 -0.10 -2.34
CA ASN A 20 18.17 -0.87 -3.57
C ASN A 20 16.91 -1.32 -4.31
N GLY A 21 15.85 -0.50 -4.28
CA GLY A 21 14.55 -0.81 -4.89
C GLY A 21 13.64 -1.70 -4.04
N ILE A 22 14.07 -2.11 -2.85
CA ILE A 22 13.29 -2.91 -1.91
C ILE A 22 12.60 -2.00 -0.91
N VAL A 23 11.31 -2.23 -0.67
CA VAL A 23 10.48 -1.44 0.26
C VAL A 23 10.88 -1.72 1.69
N GLN A 24 11.12 -0.66 2.46
CA GLN A 24 11.45 -0.73 3.89
C GLN A 24 10.20 -0.59 4.77
N SER A 25 10.27 -1.09 6.01
CA SER A 25 9.19 -0.96 7.02
C SER A 25 8.75 0.48 7.24
N SER A 26 9.67 1.44 7.20
CA SER A 26 9.35 2.88 7.28
C SER A 26 8.37 3.40 6.23
N ALA A 27 8.17 2.66 5.13
CA ALA A 27 7.11 2.97 4.19
C ALA A 27 5.71 2.76 4.81
N PHE A 28 5.55 1.80 5.73
CA PHE A 28 4.30 1.37 6.33
C PHE A 28 4.01 1.95 7.72
N GLU A 29 4.85 2.84 8.21
CA GLU A 29 4.59 3.58 9.45
C GLU A 29 3.45 4.61 9.25
N LYS A 30 2.60 4.77 10.26
CA LYS A 30 1.65 5.88 10.35
C LYS A 30 2.43 7.17 10.61
N ARG A 31 2.01 8.27 9.97
CA ARG A 31 2.63 9.57 10.26
C ARG A 31 2.12 10.14 11.58
N ILE A 32 2.82 9.79 12.65
CA ILE A 32 2.53 10.25 14.02
C ILE A 32 2.49 11.79 14.07
N GLU A 33 3.38 12.48 13.35
CA GLU A 33 3.43 13.94 13.32
C GLU A 33 2.18 14.59 12.69
N ARG A 34 1.42 13.81 11.92
CA ARG A 34 0.16 14.22 11.29
C ARG A 34 -1.08 13.69 12.01
N LYS A 35 -0.89 12.93 13.09
CA LYS A 35 -1.96 12.23 13.82
C LYS A 35 -2.83 11.38 12.86
N GLU A 36 -2.18 10.73 11.89
CA GLU A 36 -2.87 9.80 10.99
C GLU A 36 -3.48 8.67 11.81
N LYS A 37 -4.80 8.45 11.65
CA LYS A 37 -5.53 7.39 12.37
C LYS A 37 -5.29 6.00 11.78
N TYR A 38 -4.81 5.96 10.54
CA TYR A 38 -4.66 4.75 9.75
C TYR A 38 -3.55 4.91 8.72
N LEU A 39 -3.05 3.78 8.23
CA LEU A 39 -2.12 3.75 7.12
C LEU A 39 -2.88 3.86 5.79
N SER A 40 -2.64 4.93 5.03
CA SER A 40 -3.30 5.11 3.72
C SER A 40 -2.80 4.12 2.67
N VAL A 41 -3.75 3.42 2.03
CA VAL A 41 -3.54 2.46 0.93
C VAL A 41 -4.65 2.58 -0.11
N TYR A 42 -4.53 1.92 -1.26
CA TYR A 42 -5.53 1.93 -2.33
C TYR A 42 -5.95 0.52 -2.72
N LEU A 43 -7.25 0.24 -2.73
CA LEU A 43 -7.80 -1.05 -3.16
C LEU A 43 -7.65 -1.21 -4.68
N LEU A 44 -6.95 -2.25 -5.12
CA LEU A 44 -6.68 -2.49 -6.54
C LEU A 44 -7.93 -2.98 -7.29
N GLU A 45 -8.71 -3.88 -6.67
CA GLU A 45 -9.89 -4.50 -7.28
C GLU A 45 -10.99 -3.49 -7.62
N PHE A 46 -10.95 -2.28 -7.04
CA PHE A 46 -11.86 -1.18 -7.37
C PHE A 46 -11.87 -0.86 -8.88
N PHE A 47 -10.71 -0.93 -9.54
CA PHE A 47 -10.58 -0.56 -10.96
C PHE A 47 -10.89 -1.69 -11.95
N GLN A 48 -11.02 -2.93 -11.44
CA GLN A 48 -11.42 -4.12 -12.22
C GLN A 48 -10.59 -4.32 -13.50
N LYS A 49 -9.29 -4.05 -13.45
CA LYS A 49 -8.39 -4.35 -14.58
C LYS A 49 -7.96 -5.81 -14.56
N GLU A 50 -7.67 -6.29 -15.76
CA GLU A 50 -7.27 -7.67 -16.05
C GLU A 50 -6.00 -8.11 -15.30
N THR A 51 -5.06 -7.20 -15.04
CA THR A 51 -3.80 -7.50 -14.37
C THR A 51 -3.54 -6.56 -13.20
N GLU A 52 -2.79 -7.04 -12.20
CA GLU A 52 -2.40 -6.25 -11.02
C GLU A 52 -1.70 -4.94 -11.41
N ILE A 53 -0.72 -5.02 -12.32
CA ILE A 53 0.00 -3.83 -12.80
C ILE A 53 -0.93 -2.82 -13.50
N LYS A 54 -1.96 -3.27 -14.24
CA LYS A 54 -2.95 -2.35 -14.85
C LYS A 54 -3.78 -1.66 -13.76
N ASN A 55 -4.12 -2.33 -12.66
CA ASN A 55 -4.78 -1.69 -11.51
C ASN A 55 -3.85 -0.67 -10.82
N VAL A 56 -2.55 -0.99 -10.67
CA VAL A 56 -1.55 -0.05 -10.13
C VAL A 56 -1.43 1.22 -11.01
N ILE A 57 -1.44 1.07 -12.34
CA ILE A 57 -1.44 2.21 -13.27
C ILE A 57 -2.68 3.10 -13.08
N GLU A 58 -3.84 2.53 -12.80
CA GLU A 58 -5.04 3.32 -12.49
C GLU A 58 -4.93 4.04 -11.14
N VAL A 59 -4.31 3.43 -10.12
CA VAL A 59 -3.99 4.13 -8.86
C VAL A 59 -3.07 5.32 -9.12
N ILE A 60 -2.01 5.13 -9.91
CA ILE A 60 -1.10 6.22 -10.34
C ILE A 60 -1.90 7.35 -11.00
N THR A 61 -2.77 7.00 -11.95
CA THR A 61 -3.61 7.95 -12.67
C THR A 61 -4.58 8.68 -11.72
N PHE A 62 -5.17 7.97 -10.77
CA PHE A 62 -6.07 8.53 -9.76
C PHE A 62 -5.35 9.51 -8.83
N MET A 63 -4.19 9.13 -8.31
CA MET A 63 -3.39 9.98 -7.41
C MET A 63 -2.90 11.25 -8.12
N THR A 64 -2.39 11.11 -9.34
CA THR A 64 -1.90 12.25 -10.13
C THR A 64 -3.01 13.21 -10.55
N LYS A 65 -4.19 12.71 -10.93
CA LYS A 65 -5.39 13.55 -11.18
C LYS A 65 -5.82 14.34 -9.94
N LYS A 66 -5.58 13.83 -8.74
CA LYS A 66 -5.80 14.53 -7.46
C LYS A 66 -4.65 15.49 -7.09
N GLY A 67 -3.66 15.69 -7.96
CA GLY A 67 -2.53 16.59 -7.74
C GLY A 67 -1.40 16.01 -6.89
N PHE A 68 -1.40 14.69 -6.63
CA PHE A 68 -0.32 14.06 -5.89
C PHE A 68 0.95 13.97 -6.75
N ASN A 69 2.07 14.45 -6.22
CA ASN A 69 3.37 14.43 -6.90
C ASN A 69 4.14 13.13 -6.60
N LEU A 70 4.00 12.15 -7.50
CA LEU A 70 4.75 10.90 -7.44
C LEU A 70 6.21 11.12 -7.88
N LYS A 71 7.16 10.63 -7.08
CA LYS A 71 8.59 10.69 -7.44
C LYS A 71 8.95 9.55 -8.40
N PRO A 72 9.73 9.80 -9.48
CA PRO A 72 10.07 8.78 -10.48
C PRO A 72 10.75 7.52 -9.92
N ASN A 73 11.59 7.68 -8.88
CA ASN A 73 12.27 6.57 -8.21
C ASN A 73 11.46 6.01 -7.03
N GLY A 74 10.19 6.35 -6.91
CA GLY A 74 9.29 5.74 -5.94
C GLY A 74 8.72 4.44 -6.48
N SER A 75 7.98 3.74 -5.63
CA SER A 75 7.35 2.48 -6.00
C SER A 75 5.94 2.35 -5.46
N PHE A 76 5.24 1.33 -5.93
CA PHE A 76 3.95 0.88 -5.41
C PHE A 76 4.10 -0.54 -4.87
N ALA A 77 4.05 -0.66 -3.54
CA ALA A 77 4.10 -1.94 -2.84
C ALA A 77 2.69 -2.53 -2.81
N VAL A 78 2.54 -3.81 -3.15
CA VAL A 78 1.26 -4.53 -3.14
C VAL A 78 1.24 -5.54 -2.00
N ILE A 79 0.15 -5.52 -1.25
CA ILE A 79 -0.11 -6.43 -0.13
C ILE A 79 -1.50 -7.05 -0.33
N ASN A 80 -1.58 -8.37 -0.15
CA ASN A 80 -2.84 -9.07 -0.09
C ASN A 80 -3.48 -8.92 1.30
N ILE A 81 -4.74 -8.46 1.35
CA ILE A 81 -5.45 -8.13 2.59
C ILE A 81 -5.60 -9.35 3.50
N GLN A 82 -6.05 -10.48 2.95
CA GLN A 82 -6.33 -11.66 3.76
C GLN A 82 -5.02 -12.22 4.33
N GLN A 83 -4.00 -12.35 3.49
CA GLN A 83 -2.71 -12.90 3.91
C GLN A 83 -2.02 -12.04 4.96
N SER A 84 -2.06 -10.71 4.83
CA SER A 84 -1.45 -9.83 5.84
C SER A 84 -2.20 -9.87 7.18
N LYS A 85 -3.55 -9.93 7.16
CA LYS A 85 -4.35 -10.13 8.39
C LYS A 85 -3.96 -11.43 9.08
N GLU A 86 -3.91 -12.54 8.33
CA GLU A 86 -3.56 -13.86 8.86
C GLU A 86 -2.12 -13.90 9.39
N TYR A 87 -1.17 -13.32 8.66
CA TYR A 87 0.24 -13.28 9.05
C TYR A 87 0.47 -12.48 10.34
N ILE A 88 -0.05 -11.25 10.40
CA ILE A 88 0.12 -10.39 11.57
C ILE A 88 -0.56 -11.00 12.81
N PHE A 89 -1.74 -11.61 12.63
CA PHE A 89 -2.39 -12.32 13.72
C PHE A 89 -1.55 -13.51 14.22
N ALA A 90 -0.94 -14.29 13.30
CA ALA A 90 -0.10 -15.42 13.68
C ALA A 90 1.17 -14.99 14.44
N GLU A 91 1.80 -13.90 14.02
CA GLU A 91 3.07 -13.44 14.59
C GLU A 91 2.90 -12.75 15.95
N ILE A 92 1.87 -11.90 16.10
CA ILE A 92 1.75 -11.04 17.29
C ILE A 92 0.38 -11.12 17.98
N SER A 93 -0.50 -12.03 17.54
CA SER A 93 -1.85 -12.22 18.10
C SER A 93 -2.70 -10.94 18.12
N LEU A 94 -2.51 -10.09 17.12
CA LEU A 94 -3.21 -8.82 16.97
C LEU A 94 -3.98 -8.77 15.65
N GLU A 95 -5.20 -8.25 15.72
CA GLU A 95 -6.04 -8.01 14.55
C GLU A 95 -5.74 -6.63 13.97
N ILE A 96 -5.61 -6.59 12.64
CA ILE A 96 -5.64 -5.35 11.86
C ILE A 96 -6.88 -5.36 10.97
N SER A 97 -7.40 -4.17 10.65
CA SER A 97 -8.56 -4.05 9.75
C SER A 97 -8.25 -3.14 8.57
N TYR A 98 -8.78 -3.49 7.42
CA TYR A 98 -8.74 -2.69 6.20
C TYR A 98 -10.13 -2.07 6.02
N GLN A 99 -10.22 -0.75 5.92
CA GLN A 99 -11.52 -0.07 5.84
C GLN A 99 -11.57 0.92 4.68
N GLU A 100 -12.76 1.11 4.10
CA GLU A 100 -13.01 2.09 3.05
C GLU A 100 -12.88 3.53 3.57
N GLU A 101 -12.10 4.35 2.86
CA GLU A 101 -11.85 5.78 3.15
C GLU A 101 -12.11 6.63 1.89
N ASN A 102 -13.26 6.39 1.24
CA ASN A 102 -13.62 6.85 -0.10
C ASN A 102 -12.83 6.13 -1.20
N LEU A 103 -13.31 4.94 -1.56
CA LEU A 103 -12.75 4.10 -2.61
C LEU A 103 -12.33 4.91 -3.86
N PRO A 104 -11.17 4.59 -4.44
CA PRO A 104 -10.28 3.47 -4.13
C PRO A 104 -9.42 3.65 -2.87
N HIS A 105 -9.48 4.81 -2.19
CA HIS A 105 -8.68 5.05 -0.98
C HIS A 105 -9.25 4.27 0.21
N CYS A 106 -8.35 3.61 0.93
CA CYS A 106 -8.61 2.78 2.10
C CYS A 106 -7.59 3.07 3.20
N GLY A 107 -7.89 2.61 4.41
CA GLY A 107 -7.00 2.69 5.56
C GLY A 107 -6.74 1.32 6.18
N ILE A 108 -5.50 1.09 6.62
CA ILE A 108 -5.17 0.00 7.56
C ILE A 108 -5.21 0.55 8.98
N PHE A 109 -6.02 -0.05 9.83
CA PHE A 109 -6.25 0.35 11.21
C PHE A 109 -5.78 -0.74 12.17
N HIS A 110 -5.13 -0.31 13.25
CA HIS A 110 -4.67 -1.16 14.34
C HIS A 110 -4.40 -0.30 15.59
N ASP A 111 -4.57 -0.90 16.75
CA ASP A 111 -4.26 -0.31 18.07
C ASP A 111 -2.91 -0.80 18.63
N ALA A 112 -2.17 -1.60 17.86
CA ALA A 112 -0.86 -2.13 18.19
C ALA A 112 0.27 -1.09 18.00
N ASP A 113 1.47 -1.46 18.44
CA ASP A 113 2.71 -0.74 18.15
C ASP A 113 2.88 -0.56 16.62
N ASP A 114 3.01 0.69 16.18
CA ASP A 114 3.08 1.05 14.76
C ASP A 114 4.35 0.55 14.08
N LEU A 115 5.49 0.57 14.78
CA LEU A 115 6.74 0.11 14.20
C LEU A 115 6.69 -1.40 13.96
N LEU A 116 6.17 -2.15 14.93
CA LEU A 116 6.01 -3.59 14.81
C LEU A 116 5.06 -3.99 13.67
N VAL A 117 3.90 -3.31 13.56
CA VAL A 117 2.97 -3.58 12.45
C VAL A 117 3.57 -3.18 11.11
N ALA A 118 4.32 -2.08 11.05
CA ALA A 118 4.98 -1.64 9.82
C ALA A 118 6.05 -2.63 9.33
N GLU A 119 6.81 -3.24 10.24
CA GLU A 119 7.75 -4.32 9.93
C GLU A 119 7.04 -5.53 9.33
N LEU A 120 6.00 -6.03 9.98
CA LEU A 120 5.24 -7.19 9.49
C LEU A 120 4.52 -6.91 8.16
N LEU A 121 4.02 -5.69 7.95
CA LEU A 121 3.44 -5.28 6.66
C LEU A 121 4.47 -5.25 5.54
N ALA A 122 5.72 -4.85 5.82
CA ALA A 122 6.78 -4.87 4.82
C ALA A 122 7.15 -6.29 4.39
N GLU A 123 7.10 -7.24 5.31
CA GLU A 123 7.28 -8.67 5.01
C GLU A 123 6.12 -9.25 4.18
N CYS A 124 4.93 -8.65 4.26
CA CYS A 124 3.77 -9.03 3.46
C CYS A 124 3.76 -8.47 2.04
N VAL A 125 4.78 -7.72 1.62
CA VAL A 125 4.87 -7.17 0.26
C VAL A 125 5.09 -8.29 -0.74
N GLN A 126 4.09 -8.53 -1.60
CA GLN A 126 4.14 -9.57 -2.62
C GLN A 126 4.82 -9.10 -3.90
N ASN A 127 4.47 -7.89 -4.33
CA ASN A 127 5.01 -7.25 -5.52
C ASN A 127 5.38 -5.81 -5.20
N ASN A 128 6.39 -5.30 -5.90
CA ASN A 128 6.81 -3.92 -5.81
C ASN A 128 7.04 -3.38 -7.22
N TYR A 129 6.26 -2.38 -7.60
CA TYR A 129 6.35 -1.78 -8.94
C TYR A 129 7.07 -0.45 -8.88
N LEU A 130 8.28 -0.37 -9.44
CA LEU A 130 9.00 0.89 -9.57
C LEU A 130 8.30 1.77 -10.62
N ILE A 131 8.04 3.03 -10.27
CA ILE A 131 7.34 3.96 -11.16
C ILE A 131 8.10 4.11 -12.47
N LYS A 132 9.44 4.20 -12.39
CA LYS A 132 10.30 4.30 -13.56
C LYS A 132 10.11 3.12 -14.53
N GLU A 133 10.04 1.89 -14.03
CA GLU A 133 9.86 0.69 -14.86
C GLU A 133 8.48 0.67 -15.53
N ILE A 134 7.44 1.10 -14.80
CA ILE A 134 6.09 1.26 -15.37
C ILE A 134 6.12 2.29 -16.51
N THR A 135 6.72 3.46 -16.29
CA THR A 135 6.75 4.52 -17.29
C THR A 135 7.57 4.15 -18.51
N ASP A 136 8.70 3.48 -18.32
CA ASP A 136 9.57 3.05 -19.42
C ASP A 136 8.86 1.99 -20.28
N SER A 137 8.11 1.07 -19.66
CA SER A 137 7.32 0.04 -20.36
C SER A 137 6.10 0.58 -21.13
N THR A 138 5.62 1.79 -20.80
CA THR A 138 4.48 2.42 -21.48
C THR A 138 4.88 3.35 -22.64
N ASN A 139 6.17 3.61 -22.82
CA ASN A 139 6.70 4.48 -23.87
C ASN A 139 7.32 3.71 -25.06
N GLU A 140 7.25 2.37 -25.04
CA GLU A 140 7.55 1.48 -26.17
C GLU A 140 6.28 1.12 -26.96
#